data_AF-A0A3B1DYG8-F1
#
_entry.id   AF-A0A3B1DYG8-F1
#
_cell.length_a   1.000
_cell.length_b   1.000
_cell.length_c   1.000
_cell.angle_alpha   90.00
_cell.angle_beta   90.00
_cell.angle_gamma   90.00
#
_symmetry.space_group_name_H-M   'P 1'
#
loop_
_entity.id
_entity.type
_entity.pdbx_description
1 polymer ?
#
loop_
_entity_poly.entity_id
_entity_poly.type
_entity_poly.pdbx_seq_one_letter_code
_entity_poly.pdbx_strand_id
1 'polypeptide(L)'
;MAGSGETWVSRGSDFVIKGNSRWVGMNDGGYLPIRLSIQNSGATRNLTVQFSSPPGYLKQPTVRRSIQVEQNETARFTLLVPVVTLGNGGQFQVLYNGKEFKKHTKNISLKNYDLNTSSYPALLVISSQHVDFFDFDKAINPSASIGPGAYGYAVNLEEQRLAIEPTLLPESWLAYSGVDIVAVPLKTLTKMRRDARTALLQWVETGGTLIVYNVGEDFTKSEQLADGLELKSHQHISQQWTSNNNVFSNFSHRFYHQGMIISFQDDSLFTMKKVGKEGFDARGRAKATSEWNYVLNTITPQRYSWRQRHGVSPRTMSDDFLKFHIPGVQGVPVYSFLFLITIFTIVIGPLNYFFFWRRKQLYLLIITIPIIAFMTSLSLFGYSIVAHGWGVKSRVRSVTFLDQQNNTAVSTARVALFAGMVPSGGLQFSPRTAVYPLWKTTDEFSSGTVNWSENQSFTTGWLRSRTHTQFLLTEHRTERGRLNIKNNADGKLSIENGLEWDIEAIVVIDEQGNVFSGKD
;
A
#
# COMPACT_ATOMS: atom_id res chain seq x y z
N MET A 1 -19.11 -17.41 6.09
CA MET A 1 -17.66 -17.50 6.36
C MET A 1 -17.07 -16.26 5.74
N ALA A 2 -16.55 -15.30 6.51
CA ALA A 2 -16.22 -13.97 6.01
C ALA A 2 -14.79 -13.87 5.41
N GLY A 3 -14.57 -12.91 4.51
CA GLY A 3 -13.30 -12.63 3.80
C GLY A 3 -13.23 -13.20 2.38
N SER A 4 -12.53 -12.51 1.47
CA SER A 4 -12.26 -13.00 0.11
C SER A 4 -11.11 -14.00 0.11
N GLY A 5 -11.13 -14.99 -0.78
CA GLY A 5 -10.06 -15.98 -0.94
C GLY A 5 -10.35 -17.34 -0.29
N GLU A 6 -9.34 -18.22 -0.29
CA GLU A 6 -9.53 -19.66 -0.13
C GLU A 6 -8.42 -20.31 0.69
N THR A 7 -8.74 -21.43 1.32
CA THR A 7 -7.76 -22.36 1.89
C THR A 7 -7.68 -23.60 1.01
N TRP A 8 -6.47 -24.08 0.72
CA TRP A 8 -6.30 -25.29 -0.09
C TRP A 8 -5.12 -26.13 0.38
N VAL A 9 -5.15 -27.41 -0.01
CA VAL A 9 -4.05 -28.33 0.13
C VAL A 9 -3.85 -29.04 -1.20
N SER A 10 -2.64 -29.02 -1.75
CA SER A 10 -2.25 -29.83 -2.90
C SER A 10 -1.20 -30.86 -2.47
N ARG A 11 -1.31 -32.08 -2.99
CA ARG A 11 -0.41 -33.19 -2.68
C ARG A 11 0.21 -33.72 -3.97
N GLY A 12 1.53 -33.66 -4.04
CA GLY A 12 2.37 -34.24 -5.09
C GLY A 12 3.15 -35.44 -4.55
N SER A 13 4.06 -35.99 -5.36
CA SER A 13 4.96 -37.07 -4.92
C SER A 13 5.96 -36.60 -3.86
N ASP A 14 6.51 -35.40 -4.06
CA ASP A 14 7.61 -34.88 -3.24
C ASP A 14 7.18 -33.69 -2.37
N PHE A 15 6.03 -33.09 -2.67
CA PHE A 15 5.59 -31.87 -2.01
C PHE A 15 4.16 -31.94 -1.51
N VAL A 16 3.93 -31.43 -0.31
CA VAL A 16 2.61 -31.09 0.20
C VAL A 16 2.56 -29.59 0.43
N ILE A 17 1.67 -28.90 -0.27
CA ILE A 17 1.53 -27.45 -0.22
C ILE A 17 0.19 -27.12 0.40
N LYS A 18 0.22 -26.42 1.54
CA LYS A 18 -0.95 -25.80 2.16
C LYS A 18 -0.90 -24.30 1.88
N GLY A 19 -2.00 -23.76 1.38
CA GLY A 19 -2.11 -22.34 1.10
C GLY A 19 -3.36 -21.72 1.72
N ASN A 20 -3.24 -20.46 2.11
CA ASN A 20 -4.34 -19.67 2.65
C ASN A 20 -4.27 -18.23 2.14
N SER A 21 -5.13 -17.89 1.19
CA SER A 21 -5.31 -16.54 0.65
C SER A 21 -6.47 -15.78 1.29
N ARG A 22 -7.19 -16.37 2.27
CA ARG A 22 -8.35 -15.70 2.88
C ARG A 22 -7.93 -14.45 3.64
N TRP A 23 -8.36 -13.29 3.17
CA TRP A 23 -8.04 -12.01 3.80
C TRP A 23 -9.15 -10.97 3.56
N VAL A 24 -9.14 -9.91 4.36
CA VAL A 24 -10.14 -8.83 4.32
C VAL A 24 -9.55 -7.56 3.70
N GLY A 25 -10.42 -6.73 3.11
CA GLY A 25 -10.02 -5.44 2.56
C GLY A 25 -9.53 -5.52 1.13
N MET A 26 -8.61 -4.64 0.73
CA MET A 26 -8.13 -4.49 -0.65
C MET A 26 -9.16 -4.00 -1.67
N ASN A 27 -10.22 -3.31 -1.22
CA ASN A 27 -11.15 -2.75 -2.19
C ASN A 27 -10.46 -1.73 -3.10
N ASP A 28 -9.63 -0.85 -2.55
CA ASP A 28 -8.96 0.19 -3.32
C ASP A 28 -7.44 0.01 -3.45
N GLY A 29 -6.83 -0.92 -2.71
CA GLY A 29 -5.38 -1.15 -2.80
C GLY A 29 -4.81 -2.00 -1.69
N GLY A 30 -3.49 -2.00 -1.53
CA GLY A 30 -2.79 -2.79 -0.52
C GLY A 30 -2.25 -4.11 -1.08
N TYR A 31 -1.84 -5.01 -0.19
CA TYR A 31 -1.25 -6.30 -0.53
C TYR A 31 -2.10 -7.44 -0.01
N LEU A 32 -2.40 -8.41 -0.88
CA LEU A 32 -2.97 -9.71 -0.51
C LEU A 32 -1.88 -10.62 0.06
N PRO A 33 -1.98 -11.07 1.32
CA PRO A 33 -1.11 -12.10 1.86
C PRO A 33 -1.58 -13.50 1.46
N ILE A 34 -0.77 -14.18 0.65
CA ILE A 34 -0.92 -15.62 0.39
C ILE A 34 0.04 -16.36 1.32
N ARG A 35 -0.47 -16.94 2.41
CA ARG A 35 0.34 -17.70 3.38
C ARG A 35 0.51 -19.12 2.90
N LEU A 36 1.75 -19.61 2.92
CA LEU A 36 2.13 -20.89 2.35
C LEU A 36 2.94 -21.71 3.34
N SER A 37 2.68 -23.02 3.32
CA SER A 37 3.50 -24.04 3.97
C SER A 37 3.80 -25.10 2.92
N ILE A 38 5.09 -25.25 2.57
CA ILE A 38 5.57 -26.21 1.58
C ILE A 38 6.42 -27.23 2.31
N GLN A 39 5.89 -28.44 2.46
CA GLN A 39 6.61 -29.58 3.01
C GLN A 39 7.26 -30.35 1.86
N ASN A 40 8.56 -30.61 1.95
CA ASN A 40 9.32 -31.39 0.99
C ASN A 40 9.68 -32.76 1.58
N SER A 41 9.22 -33.85 0.98
CA SER A 41 9.62 -35.23 1.32
C SER A 41 10.61 -35.83 0.32
N GLY A 42 10.93 -35.12 -0.77
CA GLY A 42 11.93 -35.52 -1.75
C GLY A 42 13.30 -34.88 -1.49
N ALA A 43 14.19 -34.96 -2.49
CA ALA A 43 15.48 -34.28 -2.44
C ALA A 43 15.33 -32.75 -2.35
N THR A 44 16.36 -32.05 -1.89
CA THR A 44 16.42 -30.59 -1.87
C THR A 44 16.13 -30.00 -3.26
N ARG A 45 15.25 -28.99 -3.32
CA ARG A 45 14.91 -28.31 -4.59
C ARG A 45 14.80 -26.80 -4.44
N ASN A 46 15.21 -26.11 -5.50
CA ASN A 46 14.92 -24.69 -5.71
C ASN A 46 13.59 -24.55 -6.45
N LEU A 47 12.58 -24.03 -5.76
CA LEU A 47 11.24 -23.81 -6.28
C LEU A 47 11.02 -22.33 -6.54
N THR A 48 10.31 -22.00 -7.60
CA THR A 48 9.75 -20.65 -7.77
C THR A 48 8.25 -20.71 -7.56
N VAL A 49 7.79 -20.04 -6.52
CA VAL A 49 6.37 -19.84 -6.28
C VAL A 49 5.93 -18.58 -6.98
N GLN A 50 4.83 -18.66 -7.72
CA GLN A 50 4.33 -17.57 -8.54
C GLN A 50 2.82 -17.39 -8.40
N PHE A 51 2.40 -16.14 -8.36
CA PHE A 51 1.03 -15.69 -8.63
C PHE A 51 1.03 -14.90 -9.95
N SER A 52 0.06 -15.15 -10.83
CA SER A 52 -0.11 -14.41 -12.09
C SER A 52 -1.53 -14.56 -12.64
N SER A 53 -1.93 -13.74 -13.62
CA SER A 53 -3.20 -13.97 -14.32
C SER A 53 -3.14 -15.23 -15.20
N PRO A 54 -4.13 -16.14 -15.09
CA PRO A 54 -4.34 -17.15 -16.11
C PRO A 54 -4.82 -16.53 -17.44
N PRO A 55 -4.69 -17.23 -18.57
CA PRO A 55 -5.21 -16.78 -19.86
C PRO A 55 -6.72 -16.46 -19.80
N GLY A 56 -7.15 -15.37 -20.43
CA GLY A 56 -8.56 -14.94 -20.46
C GLY A 56 -9.03 -14.17 -19.22
N TYR A 57 -8.22 -14.07 -18.17
CA TYR A 57 -8.53 -13.25 -16.99
C TYR A 57 -7.98 -11.83 -17.16
N LEU A 58 -8.58 -10.88 -16.44
CA LEU A 58 -8.01 -9.54 -16.28
C LEU A 58 -6.57 -9.64 -15.81
N LYS A 59 -5.73 -8.75 -16.35
CA LYS A 59 -4.30 -8.72 -16.04
C LYS A 59 -4.09 -8.40 -14.55
N GLN A 60 -3.12 -9.09 -13.98
CA GLN A 60 -2.67 -9.01 -12.60
C GLN A 60 -1.15 -8.95 -12.62
N PRO A 61 -0.52 -8.36 -11.59
CA PRO A 61 0.92 -8.44 -11.46
C PRO A 61 1.36 -9.90 -11.31
N THR A 62 2.42 -10.24 -12.01
CA THR A 62 3.14 -11.50 -11.79
C THR A 62 4.01 -11.32 -10.55
N VAL A 63 3.72 -12.07 -9.50
CA VAL A 63 4.46 -12.00 -8.24
C VAL A 63 5.16 -13.31 -8.03
N ARG A 64 6.48 -13.30 -7.85
CA ARG A 64 7.28 -14.52 -7.72
C ARG A 64 8.21 -14.46 -6.52
N ARG A 65 8.50 -15.63 -5.95
CA ARG A 65 9.51 -15.83 -4.93
C ARG A 65 10.19 -17.18 -5.17
N SER A 66 11.51 -17.15 -5.29
CA SER A 66 12.33 -18.35 -5.32
C SER A 66 12.73 -18.74 -3.90
N ILE A 67 12.61 -20.02 -3.58
CA ILE A 67 12.96 -20.58 -2.29
C ILE A 67 13.72 -21.89 -2.51
N GLN A 68 14.67 -22.18 -1.64
CA GLN A 68 15.23 -23.51 -1.48
C GLN A 68 14.44 -24.21 -0.38
N VAL A 69 14.05 -25.46 -0.61
CA VAL A 69 13.40 -26.29 0.42
C VAL A 69 14.21 -27.57 0.56
N GLU A 70 14.84 -27.74 1.73
CA GLU A 70 15.67 -28.91 2.00
C GLU A 70 14.83 -30.20 2.09
N GLN A 71 15.50 -31.34 1.94
CA GLN A 71 14.85 -32.64 2.13
C GLN A 71 14.28 -32.77 3.56
N ASN A 72 13.03 -33.22 3.67
CA ASN A 72 12.27 -33.36 4.92
C ASN A 72 12.00 -32.04 5.66
N GLU A 73 12.19 -30.90 5.01
CA GLU A 73 11.93 -29.58 5.59
C GLU A 73 10.52 -29.09 5.27
N THR A 74 10.03 -28.15 6.08
CA THR A 74 8.82 -27.38 5.78
C THR A 74 9.14 -25.89 5.73
N ALA A 75 9.14 -25.31 4.53
CA ALA A 75 9.25 -23.87 4.34
C ALA A 75 7.90 -23.18 4.61
N ARG A 76 7.91 -22.12 5.42
CA ARG A 76 6.73 -21.27 5.70
C ARG A 76 7.03 -19.82 5.37
N PHE A 77 6.17 -19.20 4.57
CA PHE A 77 6.31 -17.79 4.23
C PHE A 77 4.99 -17.21 3.71
N THR A 78 4.95 -15.89 3.60
CA THR A 78 3.84 -15.15 2.96
C THR A 78 4.33 -14.56 1.64
N LEU A 79 3.59 -14.82 0.55
CA LEU A 79 3.75 -14.13 -0.72
C LEU A 79 2.80 -12.93 -0.74
N LEU A 80 3.34 -11.71 -0.84
CA LEU A 80 2.56 -10.48 -0.84
C LEU A 80 2.27 -10.03 -2.27
N VAL A 81 0.99 -10.05 -2.65
CA VAL A 81 0.54 -9.67 -3.99
C VAL A 81 -0.05 -8.26 -3.96
N PRO A 82 0.56 -7.25 -4.62
CA PRO A 82 -0.01 -5.91 -4.66
C PRO A 82 -1.31 -5.93 -5.49
N VAL A 83 -2.40 -5.43 -4.90
CA VAL A 83 -3.71 -5.35 -5.56
C VAL A 83 -3.81 -4.01 -6.27
N VAL A 84 -3.49 -4.00 -7.56
CA VAL A 84 -3.35 -2.79 -8.39
C VAL A 84 -4.26 -2.78 -9.61
N THR A 85 -5.14 -3.77 -9.74
CA THR A 85 -6.04 -3.92 -10.90
C THR A 85 -7.45 -4.24 -10.43
N LEU A 86 -8.42 -4.08 -11.33
CA LEU A 86 -9.82 -4.39 -11.08
C LEU A 86 -10.14 -5.90 -11.21
N GLY A 87 -9.14 -6.74 -11.52
CA GLY A 87 -9.35 -8.18 -11.63
C GLY A 87 -9.68 -8.82 -10.29
N ASN A 88 -10.57 -9.81 -10.33
CA ASN A 88 -11.13 -10.51 -9.16
C ASN A 88 -10.58 -11.95 -9.00
N GLY A 89 -9.50 -12.28 -9.70
CA GLY A 89 -8.90 -13.59 -9.63
C GLY A 89 -7.49 -13.63 -10.20
N GLY A 90 -6.75 -14.66 -9.82
CA GLY A 90 -5.46 -15.01 -10.39
C GLY A 90 -5.15 -16.49 -10.17
N GLN A 91 -3.95 -16.90 -10.55
CA GLN A 91 -3.49 -18.28 -10.46
C GLN A 91 -2.19 -18.32 -9.66
N PHE A 92 -2.22 -19.13 -8.62
CA PHE A 92 -1.05 -19.59 -7.91
C PHE A 92 -0.48 -20.84 -8.58
N GLN A 93 0.84 -20.90 -8.70
CA GLN A 93 1.55 -22.05 -9.26
C GLN A 93 2.94 -22.19 -8.65
N VAL A 94 3.45 -23.42 -8.66
CA VAL A 94 4.83 -23.72 -8.29
C VAL A 94 5.59 -24.20 -9.52
N LEU A 95 6.75 -23.60 -9.76
CA LEU A 95 7.62 -23.91 -10.87
C LEU A 95 8.93 -24.53 -10.38
N TYR A 96 9.44 -25.48 -11.15
CA TYR A 96 10.76 -26.08 -10.99
C TYR A 96 11.50 -26.01 -12.33
N ASN A 97 12.71 -25.43 -12.34
CA ASN A 97 13.47 -25.15 -13.57
C ASN A 97 12.64 -24.43 -14.65
N GLY A 98 11.79 -23.48 -14.23
CA GLY A 98 10.90 -22.72 -15.11
C GLY A 98 9.68 -23.49 -15.64
N LYS A 99 9.51 -24.77 -15.28
CA LYS A 99 8.35 -25.59 -15.68
C LYS A 99 7.36 -25.71 -14.55
N GLU A 100 6.07 -25.59 -14.86
CA GLU A 100 4.98 -25.71 -13.91
C GLU A 100 4.85 -27.15 -13.36
N PHE A 101 4.75 -27.28 -12.04
CA PHE A 101 4.19 -28.48 -11.44
C PHE A 101 2.67 -28.41 -11.49
N LYS A 102 2.05 -28.96 -12.54
CA LYS A 102 0.60 -28.91 -12.77
C LYS A 102 -0.27 -29.31 -11.57
N LYS A 103 0.19 -30.23 -10.72
CA LYS A 103 -0.51 -30.65 -9.48
C LYS A 103 -0.53 -29.58 -8.37
N HIS A 104 0.34 -28.58 -8.47
CA HIS A 104 0.55 -27.52 -7.49
C HIS A 104 0.10 -26.16 -8.05
N THR A 105 -0.97 -26.18 -8.85
CA THR A 105 -1.61 -25.00 -9.44
C THR A 105 -3.00 -24.81 -8.87
N LYS A 106 -3.36 -23.57 -8.54
CA LYS A 106 -4.64 -23.23 -7.90
C LYS A 106 -5.08 -21.84 -8.34
N ASN A 107 -6.31 -21.73 -8.83
CA ASN A 107 -6.95 -20.43 -8.99
C ASN A 107 -7.28 -19.85 -7.62
N ILE A 108 -6.98 -18.57 -7.44
CA ILE A 108 -7.22 -17.80 -6.23
C ILE A 108 -8.21 -16.69 -6.56
N SER A 109 -9.32 -16.68 -5.85
CA SER A 109 -10.28 -15.58 -5.86
C SER A 109 -9.69 -14.36 -5.15
N LEU A 110 -9.83 -13.19 -5.77
CA LEU A 110 -9.50 -11.89 -5.17
C LEU A 110 -10.81 -11.12 -4.90
N LYS A 111 -10.76 -10.20 -3.94
CA LYS A 111 -11.91 -9.30 -3.69
C LYS A 111 -12.31 -8.57 -4.98
N ASN A 112 -13.59 -8.67 -5.30
CA ASN A 112 -14.13 -7.91 -6.43
C ASN A 112 -14.08 -6.43 -6.11
N TYR A 113 -13.68 -5.61 -7.08
CA TYR A 113 -13.78 -4.18 -6.91
C TYR A 113 -15.26 -3.78 -6.97
N ASP A 114 -15.78 -3.20 -5.89
CA ASP A 114 -17.16 -2.75 -5.83
C ASP A 114 -17.23 -1.29 -5.38
N LEU A 115 -17.77 -0.44 -6.25
CA LEU A 115 -17.94 0.98 -5.98
C LEU A 115 -18.85 1.24 -4.78
N ASN A 116 -19.89 0.42 -4.60
CA ASN A 116 -20.89 0.61 -3.54
C ASN A 116 -20.31 0.33 -2.15
N THR A 117 -19.32 -0.56 -2.07
CA THR A 117 -18.69 -0.95 -0.80
C THR A 117 -17.28 -0.39 -0.63
N SER A 118 -16.80 0.41 -1.59
CA SER A 118 -15.48 1.05 -1.55
C SER A 118 -15.25 2.02 -0.41
N SER A 119 -16.35 2.55 0.14
CA SER A 119 -16.31 3.45 1.30
C SER A 119 -16.53 2.73 2.62
N TYR A 120 -16.80 1.41 2.60
CA TYR A 120 -17.00 0.63 3.81
C TYR A 120 -15.65 0.15 4.37
N PRO A 121 -15.48 0.18 5.70
CA PRO A 121 -14.24 -0.25 6.33
C PRO A 121 -14.05 -1.77 6.24
N ALA A 122 -12.82 -2.19 6.01
CA ALA A 122 -12.37 -3.57 6.16
C ALA A 122 -11.96 -3.87 7.61
N LEU A 123 -12.70 -4.76 8.27
CA LEU A 123 -12.48 -5.16 9.67
C LEU A 123 -11.80 -6.53 9.79
N LEU A 124 -10.63 -6.58 10.40
CA LEU A 124 -9.98 -7.82 10.83
C LEU A 124 -10.11 -7.99 12.34
N VAL A 125 -10.68 -9.11 12.80
CA VAL A 125 -10.77 -9.43 14.24
C VAL A 125 -9.83 -10.59 14.54
N ILE A 126 -8.86 -10.38 15.43
CA ILE A 126 -7.90 -11.39 15.86
C ILE A 126 -8.52 -12.15 17.04
N SER A 127 -9.04 -13.34 16.79
CA SER A 127 -9.73 -14.16 17.78
C SER A 127 -9.63 -15.65 17.45
N SER A 128 -9.54 -16.47 18.48
CA SER A 128 -9.69 -17.94 18.39
C SER A 128 -11.12 -18.42 18.61
N GLN A 129 -12.03 -17.49 18.86
CA GLN A 129 -13.44 -17.77 19.11
C GLN A 129 -14.29 -17.24 17.96
N HIS A 130 -15.52 -17.75 17.87
CA HIS A 130 -16.50 -17.21 16.94
C HIS A 130 -16.75 -15.72 17.23
N VAL A 131 -16.82 -14.91 16.19
CA VAL A 131 -17.08 -13.47 16.26
C VAL A 131 -18.39 -13.20 15.54
N ASP A 132 -19.34 -12.61 16.26
CA ASP A 132 -20.55 -12.06 15.66
C ASP A 132 -20.25 -10.67 15.09
N PHE A 133 -20.64 -10.46 13.83
CA PHE A 133 -20.42 -9.22 13.10
C PHE A 133 -21.72 -8.43 12.85
N PHE A 134 -22.85 -8.88 13.40
CA PHE A 134 -24.15 -8.28 13.16
C PHE A 134 -24.18 -6.76 13.40
N ASP A 135 -23.64 -6.31 14.53
CA ASP A 135 -23.65 -4.89 14.88
C ASP A 135 -22.68 -4.04 14.03
N PHE A 136 -21.59 -4.64 13.57
CA PHE A 136 -20.67 -4.00 12.63
C PHE A 136 -21.35 -3.81 11.26
N ASP A 137 -21.98 -4.86 10.74
CA ASP A 137 -22.70 -4.82 9.46
C ASP A 137 -23.81 -3.78 9.47
N LYS A 138 -24.58 -3.74 10.56
CA LYS A 138 -25.64 -2.76 10.76
C LYS A 138 -25.11 -1.33 10.80
N ALA A 139 -23.93 -1.11 11.38
CA ALA A 139 -23.31 0.21 11.47
C ALA A 139 -22.80 0.71 10.11
N ILE A 140 -22.19 -0.16 9.29
CA ILE A 140 -21.63 0.24 7.98
C ILE A 140 -22.69 0.30 6.86
N ASN A 141 -23.81 -0.43 7.01
CA ASN A 141 -24.92 -0.39 6.06
C ASN A 141 -26.28 -0.33 6.78
N PRO A 142 -26.66 0.84 7.35
CA PRO A 142 -27.92 0.99 8.08
C PRO A 142 -29.15 0.67 7.21
N SER A 143 -29.08 0.94 5.91
CA SER A 143 -30.15 0.70 4.92
C SER A 143 -30.50 -0.76 4.72
N ALA A 144 -29.61 -1.71 4.99
CA ALA A 144 -29.90 -3.15 4.90
C ALA A 144 -30.91 -3.63 5.95
N SER A 145 -31.28 -2.79 6.92
CA SER A 145 -32.13 -3.15 8.07
C SER A 145 -33.57 -2.59 8.02
N ILE A 146 -34.02 -2.05 6.87
CA ILE A 146 -35.39 -1.52 6.70
C ILE A 146 -36.39 -2.65 6.36
N GLY A 147 -36.63 -3.59 7.29
CA GLY A 147 -37.82 -4.46 7.35
C GLY A 147 -38.14 -5.38 6.14
N PRO A 148 -39.11 -6.30 6.30
CA PRO A 148 -39.60 -7.12 5.19
C PRO A 148 -40.47 -6.25 4.29
N GLY A 149 -39.92 -5.78 3.18
CA GLY A 149 -40.64 -4.96 2.19
C GLY A 149 -39.80 -3.87 1.50
N ALA A 150 -38.59 -3.56 1.98
CA ALA A 150 -37.67 -2.71 1.24
C ALA A 150 -36.98 -3.53 0.13
N TYR A 151 -37.28 -3.23 -1.14
CA TYR A 151 -36.51 -3.69 -2.29
C TYR A 151 -35.14 -2.99 -2.32
N GLY A 152 -34.31 -3.23 -1.31
CA GLY A 152 -32.90 -2.85 -1.30
C GLY A 152 -32.06 -4.00 -1.84
N TYR A 153 -31.12 -3.72 -2.73
CA TYR A 153 -30.11 -4.70 -3.13
C TYR A 153 -29.36 -5.16 -1.88
N ALA A 154 -29.44 -6.45 -1.55
CA ALA A 154 -28.65 -7.03 -0.47
C ALA A 154 -27.16 -6.89 -0.82
N VAL A 155 -26.46 -6.02 -0.10
CA VAL A 155 -25.02 -5.81 -0.28
C VAL A 155 -24.26 -6.93 0.42
N ASN A 156 -23.39 -7.65 -0.29
CA ASN A 156 -22.57 -8.68 0.32
C ASN A 156 -21.45 -8.04 1.17
N LEU A 157 -21.61 -8.09 2.49
CA LEU A 157 -20.64 -7.56 3.46
C LEU A 157 -19.65 -8.60 3.98
N GLU A 158 -19.76 -9.87 3.56
CA GLU A 158 -18.84 -10.92 4.03
C GLU A 158 -17.39 -10.59 3.65
N GLU A 159 -17.15 -9.90 2.54
CA GLU A 159 -15.80 -9.49 2.09
C GLU A 159 -15.25 -8.25 2.82
N GLN A 160 -16.02 -7.64 3.73
CA GLN A 160 -15.62 -6.48 4.53
C GLN A 160 -15.13 -6.84 5.93
N ARG A 161 -15.23 -8.12 6.31
CA ARG A 161 -14.80 -8.55 7.64
C ARG A 161 -14.14 -9.93 7.63
N LEU A 162 -13.28 -10.19 8.60
CA LEU A 162 -12.67 -11.51 8.79
C LEU A 162 -12.30 -11.70 10.27
N ALA A 163 -12.66 -12.85 10.84
CA ALA A 163 -12.06 -13.32 12.09
C ALA A 163 -10.87 -14.22 11.77
N ILE A 164 -9.73 -14.03 12.45
CA ILE A 164 -8.51 -14.80 12.21
C ILE A 164 -7.85 -15.24 13.51
N GLU A 165 -7.37 -16.49 13.49
CA GLU A 165 -6.55 -17.05 14.56
C GLU A 165 -5.22 -16.29 14.73
N PRO A 166 -4.78 -16.01 15.97
CA PRO A 166 -3.51 -15.32 16.22
C PRO A 166 -2.28 -16.01 15.60
N THR A 167 -2.34 -17.33 15.41
CA THR A 167 -1.25 -18.13 14.81
C THR A 167 -1.12 -17.97 13.29
N LEU A 168 -2.12 -17.38 12.63
CA LEU A 168 -2.16 -17.17 11.18
C LEU A 168 -1.83 -15.73 10.76
N LEU A 169 -1.38 -14.91 11.71
CA LEU A 169 -1.04 -13.51 11.49
C LEU A 169 0.24 -13.36 10.65
N PRO A 170 0.23 -12.50 9.63
CA PRO A 170 1.42 -12.13 8.87
C PRO A 170 2.51 -11.47 9.72
N GLU A 171 3.75 -11.54 9.25
CA GLU A 171 4.95 -10.96 9.89
C GLU A 171 5.37 -9.62 9.29
N SER A 172 4.66 -9.16 8.26
CA SER A 172 4.95 -7.91 7.57
C SER A 172 3.73 -7.00 7.62
N TRP A 173 3.95 -5.74 8.01
CA TRP A 173 2.91 -4.72 8.05
C TRP A 173 2.24 -4.52 6.68
N LEU A 174 2.95 -4.79 5.57
CA LEU A 174 2.40 -4.73 4.21
C LEU A 174 1.17 -5.62 4.05
N ALA A 175 1.10 -6.77 4.72
CA ALA A 175 -0.07 -7.65 4.66
C ALA A 175 -1.35 -7.01 5.22
N TYR A 176 -1.20 -6.05 6.14
CA TYR A 176 -2.29 -5.31 6.75
C TYR A 176 -2.63 -4.03 5.97
N SER A 177 -1.83 -3.63 4.98
CA SER A 177 -2.02 -2.39 4.22
C SER A 177 -3.42 -2.21 3.65
N GLY A 178 -4.06 -3.29 3.19
CA GLY A 178 -5.41 -3.26 2.64
C GLY A 178 -6.53 -3.31 3.68
N VAL A 179 -6.19 -3.39 4.98
CA VAL A 179 -7.11 -3.46 6.12
C VAL A 179 -7.29 -2.06 6.71
N ASP A 180 -8.51 -1.75 7.14
CA ASP A 180 -8.82 -0.44 7.72
C ASP A 180 -8.77 -0.45 9.24
N ILE A 181 -9.37 -1.48 9.84
CA ILE A 181 -9.53 -1.63 11.28
C ILE A 181 -9.09 -3.04 11.69
N VAL A 182 -8.24 -3.14 12.71
CA VAL A 182 -7.90 -4.42 13.36
C VAL A 182 -8.41 -4.39 14.79
N ALA A 183 -9.12 -5.41 15.24
CA ALA A 183 -9.56 -5.57 16.63
C ALA A 183 -8.90 -6.80 17.28
N VAL A 184 -8.41 -6.66 18.51
CA VAL A 184 -7.70 -7.73 19.23
C VAL A 184 -7.95 -7.65 20.74
N PRO A 185 -8.19 -8.78 21.45
CA PRO A 185 -8.24 -8.77 22.90
C PRO A 185 -6.86 -8.44 23.48
N LEU A 186 -6.80 -7.68 24.58
CA LEU A 186 -5.54 -7.34 25.26
C LEU A 186 -4.70 -8.59 25.57
N LYS A 187 -5.32 -9.63 26.13
CA LYS A 187 -4.67 -10.90 26.44
C LYS A 187 -4.03 -11.57 25.21
N THR A 188 -4.64 -11.39 24.03
CA THR A 188 -4.10 -11.91 22.77
C THR A 188 -2.96 -11.04 22.27
N LEU A 189 -3.09 -9.71 22.35
CA LEU A 189 -2.05 -8.75 21.98
C LEU A 189 -0.75 -8.97 22.78
N THR A 190 -0.85 -9.23 24.08
CA THR A 190 0.31 -9.44 24.94
C THR A 190 0.95 -10.82 24.77
N LYS A 191 0.20 -11.82 24.30
CA LYS A 191 0.65 -13.23 24.17
C LYS A 191 0.96 -13.67 22.75
N MET A 192 0.62 -12.89 21.73
CA MET A 192 0.94 -13.24 20.35
C MET A 192 2.45 -13.20 20.10
N ARG A 193 2.89 -13.83 19.01
CA ARG A 193 4.29 -13.84 18.61
C ARG A 193 4.80 -12.41 18.38
N ARG A 194 6.05 -12.15 18.80
CA ARG A 194 6.71 -10.85 18.68
C ARG A 194 6.64 -10.27 17.27
N ASP A 195 7.01 -11.05 16.24
CA ASP A 195 7.01 -10.56 14.85
C ASP A 195 5.63 -10.13 14.36
N ALA A 196 4.57 -10.85 14.76
CA ALA A 196 3.20 -10.51 14.41
C ALA A 196 2.75 -9.23 15.14
N ARG A 197 3.11 -9.09 16.42
CA ARG A 197 2.84 -7.86 17.18
C ARG A 197 3.58 -6.66 16.59
N THR A 198 4.86 -6.81 16.26
CA THR A 198 5.66 -5.77 15.60
C THR A 198 5.07 -5.39 14.25
N ALA A 199 4.67 -6.35 13.42
CA ALA A 199 4.01 -6.06 12.14
C ALA A 199 2.69 -5.30 12.30
N LEU A 200 1.90 -5.64 13.33
CA LEU A 200 0.66 -4.96 13.66
C LEU A 200 0.90 -3.53 14.12
N LEU A 201 1.85 -3.30 15.03
CA LEU A 201 2.18 -1.95 15.52
C LEU A 201 2.77 -1.08 14.41
N GLN A 202 3.67 -1.62 13.58
CA GLN A 202 4.17 -0.91 12.38
C GLN A 202 3.03 -0.52 11.44
N TRP A 203 2.03 -1.39 11.26
CA TRP A 203 0.85 -1.03 10.47
C TRP A 203 0.07 0.14 11.09
N VAL A 204 -0.08 0.19 12.42
CA VAL A 204 -0.67 1.36 13.10
C VAL A 204 0.16 2.62 12.84
N GLU A 205 1.49 2.55 12.96
CA GLU A 205 2.37 3.70 12.72
C GLU A 205 2.29 4.23 11.27
N THR A 206 1.97 3.34 10.32
CA THR A 206 1.72 3.68 8.91
C THR A 206 0.30 4.16 8.60
N GLY A 207 -0.57 4.29 9.61
CA GLY A 207 -1.92 4.88 9.46
C GLY A 207 -3.09 3.95 9.80
N GLY A 208 -2.83 2.73 10.26
CA GLY A 208 -3.86 1.77 10.67
C GLY A 208 -4.65 2.20 11.92
N THR A 209 -5.84 1.63 12.11
CA THR A 209 -6.63 1.78 13.34
C THR A 209 -6.71 0.47 14.12
N LEU A 210 -6.11 0.43 15.30
CA LEU A 210 -6.10 -0.73 16.19
C LEU A 210 -7.11 -0.56 17.33
N ILE A 211 -8.00 -1.52 17.48
CA ILE A 211 -8.92 -1.63 18.62
C ILE A 211 -8.40 -2.71 19.56
N VAL A 212 -8.13 -2.36 20.81
CA VAL A 212 -7.78 -3.29 21.88
C VAL A 212 -8.94 -3.39 22.87
N TYR A 213 -9.53 -4.57 23.01
CA TYR A 213 -10.70 -4.78 23.88
C TYR A 213 -10.40 -5.76 25.01
N ASN A 214 -11.32 -5.89 25.98
CA ASN A 214 -11.10 -6.64 27.23
C ASN A 214 -9.87 -6.16 28.00
N VAL A 215 -9.70 -4.85 28.14
CA VAL A 215 -8.62 -4.27 28.95
C VAL A 215 -8.86 -4.44 30.46
N GLY A 216 -10.13 -4.49 30.88
CA GLY A 216 -10.56 -4.71 32.27
C GLY A 216 -10.35 -3.52 33.20
N GLU A 217 -9.21 -2.85 33.11
CA GLU A 217 -8.86 -1.68 33.91
C GLU A 217 -9.01 -0.38 33.13
N ASP A 218 -8.87 0.75 33.83
CA ASP A 218 -8.70 2.06 33.19
C ASP A 218 -7.47 2.02 32.26
N PHE A 219 -7.69 2.34 30.99
CA PHE A 219 -6.67 2.33 29.93
C PHE A 219 -5.49 3.27 30.24
N THR A 220 -5.68 4.31 31.07
CA THR A 220 -4.57 5.17 31.53
C THR A 220 -3.67 4.50 32.57
N LYS A 221 -4.17 3.48 33.25
CA LYS A 221 -3.50 2.78 34.36
C LYS A 221 -3.02 1.38 33.98
N SER A 222 -3.53 0.80 32.89
CA SER A 222 -3.20 -0.55 32.48
C SER A 222 -1.76 -0.67 31.97
N GLU A 223 -0.85 -1.19 32.80
CA GLU A 223 0.53 -1.47 32.40
C GLU A 223 0.59 -2.53 31.30
N GLN A 224 -0.28 -3.54 31.34
CA GLN A 224 -0.34 -4.57 30.31
C GLN A 224 -0.70 -3.99 28.94
N LEU A 225 -1.63 -3.04 28.89
CA LEU A 225 -1.97 -2.31 27.67
C LEU A 225 -0.78 -1.48 27.19
N ALA A 226 -0.12 -0.75 28.10
CA ALA A 226 1.03 0.06 27.76
C ALA A 226 2.21 -0.76 27.23
N ASP A 227 2.48 -1.92 27.83
CA ASP A 227 3.57 -2.81 27.40
C ASP A 227 3.21 -3.56 26.11
N GLY A 228 1.95 -3.99 25.94
CA GLY A 228 1.47 -4.65 24.73
C GLY A 228 1.47 -3.75 23.48
N LEU A 229 1.29 -2.45 23.70
CA LEU A 229 1.35 -1.41 22.67
C LEU A 229 2.70 -0.68 22.61
N GLU A 230 3.65 -1.07 23.46
CA GLU A 230 5.00 -0.47 23.53
C GLU A 230 4.94 1.07 23.82
N LEU A 231 3.90 1.57 24.49
CA LEU A 231 3.66 3.02 24.68
C LEU A 231 4.78 3.74 25.44
N LYS A 232 5.49 3.04 26.33
CA LYS A 232 6.62 3.60 27.08
C LYS A 232 7.81 3.93 26.19
N SER A 233 7.92 3.28 25.03
CA SER A 233 8.99 3.57 24.08
C SER A 233 8.63 4.74 23.17
N HIS A 234 7.34 5.08 23.00
CA HIS A 234 6.84 6.10 22.05
C HIS A 234 6.31 7.39 22.73
N GLN A 235 6.92 7.85 23.82
CA GLN A 235 6.31 8.83 24.75
C GLN A 235 6.02 10.23 24.18
N HIS A 236 6.71 10.67 23.12
CA HIS A 236 6.65 12.08 22.68
C HIS A 236 5.61 12.40 21.58
N ILE A 237 4.90 11.40 21.03
CA ILE A 237 3.81 11.66 20.08
C ILE A 237 2.52 11.84 20.88
N SER A 238 2.23 13.09 21.22
CA SER A 238 1.07 13.47 22.03
C SER A 238 -0.25 13.07 21.37
N GLN A 239 -1.01 12.18 22.03
CA GLN A 239 -2.34 12.51 22.53
C GLN A 239 -2.54 11.74 23.84
N GLN A 240 -2.87 12.47 24.91
CA GLN A 240 -3.48 11.84 26.08
C GLN A 240 -4.69 11.03 25.61
N TRP A 241 -4.96 9.93 26.30
CA TRP A 241 -6.17 9.17 26.02
C TRP A 241 -7.38 10.10 26.13
N THR A 242 -8.12 10.22 25.04
CA THR A 242 -9.37 10.98 24.99
C THR A 242 -10.50 10.01 25.27
N SER A 243 -11.18 10.20 26.40
CA SER A 243 -12.31 9.37 26.79
C SER A 243 -13.58 9.80 26.08
N ASN A 244 -14.21 8.86 25.40
CA ASN A 244 -15.56 9.00 24.89
C ASN A 244 -16.52 8.27 25.84
N ASN A 245 -16.60 8.77 27.07
CA ASN A 245 -17.46 8.22 28.11
C ASN A 245 -18.84 8.87 28.04
N ASN A 246 -19.74 8.31 27.24
CA ASN A 246 -21.16 8.65 27.26
C ASN A 246 -21.97 7.44 27.76
N VAL A 247 -23.23 7.64 28.13
CA VAL A 247 -24.13 6.58 28.66
C VAL A 247 -24.20 5.33 27.75
N PHE A 248 -23.87 5.48 26.47
CA PHE A 248 -23.99 4.46 25.42
C PHE A 248 -22.66 3.93 24.86
N SER A 249 -21.50 4.46 25.28
CA SER A 249 -20.18 3.99 24.82
C SER A 249 -19.10 4.17 25.89
N ASN A 250 -18.26 3.16 26.08
CA ASN A 250 -17.16 3.17 27.07
C ASN A 250 -15.82 2.79 26.41
N PHE A 251 -15.28 3.69 25.61
CA PHE A 251 -13.96 3.54 25.03
C PHE A 251 -13.16 4.85 25.08
N SER A 252 -11.85 4.69 25.01
CA SER A 252 -10.92 5.79 24.82
C SER A 252 -10.12 5.60 23.56
N HIS A 253 -9.64 6.70 23.02
CA HIS A 253 -8.80 6.68 21.84
C HIS A 253 -7.59 7.60 22.01
N ARG A 254 -6.56 7.33 21.24
CA ARG A 254 -5.38 8.20 21.11
C ARG A 254 -4.78 8.05 19.72
N PHE A 255 -4.16 9.11 19.22
CA PHE A 255 -3.27 8.97 18.06
C PHE A 255 -2.00 8.21 18.45
N TYR A 256 -1.49 7.49 17.47
CA TYR A 256 -0.25 6.71 17.56
C TYR A 256 0.47 6.83 16.22
N HIS A 257 1.46 7.71 16.14
CA HIS A 257 2.08 8.11 14.87
C HIS A 257 1.00 8.62 13.87
N GLN A 258 0.92 8.04 12.66
CA GLN A 258 -0.10 8.37 11.67
C GLN A 258 -1.44 7.67 11.94
N GLY A 259 -1.43 6.62 12.78
CA GLY A 259 -2.60 5.79 13.10
C GLY A 259 -3.36 6.21 14.35
N MET A 260 -4.24 5.31 14.78
CA MET A 260 -5.09 5.49 15.96
C MET A 260 -5.19 4.18 16.74
N ILE A 261 -5.20 4.29 18.06
CA ILE A 261 -5.51 3.19 18.97
C ILE A 261 -6.82 3.53 19.68
N ILE A 262 -7.73 2.57 19.73
CA ILE A 262 -8.99 2.61 20.49
C ILE A 262 -8.95 1.49 21.52
N SER A 263 -9.39 1.78 22.75
CA SER A 263 -9.38 0.82 23.84
C SER A 263 -10.75 0.70 24.50
N PHE A 264 -11.24 -0.54 24.63
CA PHE A 264 -12.45 -0.91 25.35
C PHE A 264 -12.12 -1.67 26.64
N GLN A 265 -12.84 -1.37 27.71
CA GLN A 265 -12.69 -2.09 28.99
C GLN A 265 -13.20 -3.53 28.89
N ASP A 266 -14.30 -3.75 28.17
CA ASP A 266 -14.97 -5.05 28.03
C ASP A 266 -15.01 -5.48 26.54
N ASP A 267 -15.86 -6.46 26.22
CA ASP A 267 -16.12 -6.97 24.88
C ASP A 267 -17.42 -6.43 24.27
N SER A 268 -17.92 -5.28 24.77
CA SER A 268 -19.17 -4.65 24.30
C SER A 268 -19.23 -4.41 22.79
N LEU A 269 -18.08 -4.35 22.13
CA LEU A 269 -17.95 -4.24 20.68
C LEU A 269 -18.51 -5.44 19.91
N PHE A 270 -18.52 -6.62 20.53
CA PHE A 270 -18.94 -7.89 19.92
C PHE A 270 -20.04 -8.62 20.70
N THR A 271 -20.30 -8.23 21.95
CA THR A 271 -21.39 -8.79 22.75
C THR A 271 -22.52 -7.80 22.94
N MET A 272 -23.73 -8.19 22.53
CA MET A 272 -24.95 -7.45 22.84
C MET A 272 -25.12 -7.32 24.36
N LYS A 273 -24.94 -6.12 24.92
CA LYS A 273 -25.47 -5.83 26.27
C LYS A 273 -26.98 -6.02 26.21
N LYS A 274 -27.56 -6.83 27.10
CA LYS A 274 -29.03 -6.90 27.28
C LYS A 274 -29.50 -5.50 27.68
N VAL A 275 -29.90 -4.70 26.71
CA VAL A 275 -30.52 -3.41 26.99
C VAL A 275 -31.91 -3.72 27.54
N GLY A 276 -32.25 -3.16 28.71
CA GLY A 276 -33.61 -3.25 29.25
C GLY A 276 -34.65 -2.66 28.28
N LYS A 277 -35.93 -2.62 28.67
CA LYS A 277 -37.03 -2.10 27.81
C LYS A 277 -36.78 -0.69 27.24
N GLU A 278 -35.91 0.10 27.85
CA GLU A 278 -35.48 1.43 27.38
C GLU A 278 -34.64 1.41 26.10
N GLY A 279 -34.06 0.26 25.76
CA GLY A 279 -33.28 -0.01 24.56
C GLY A 279 -34.11 -0.33 23.34
N PHE A 280 -35.42 -0.13 23.36
CA PHE A 280 -36.31 -0.33 22.23
C PHE A 280 -37.14 0.94 21.98
N ASP A 281 -37.33 1.31 20.71
CA ASP A 281 -38.23 2.39 20.33
C ASP A 281 -39.70 1.97 20.51
N ALA A 282 -40.63 2.90 20.35
CA ALA A 282 -42.07 2.64 20.47
C ALA A 282 -42.62 1.58 19.50
N ARG A 283 -41.82 1.11 18.54
CA ARG A 283 -42.15 0.07 17.55
C ARG A 283 -41.45 -1.27 17.85
N GLY A 284 -40.81 -1.40 19.01
CA GLY A 284 -40.09 -2.62 19.39
C GLY A 284 -38.79 -2.84 18.61
N ARG A 285 -38.24 -1.80 17.97
CA ARG A 285 -36.91 -1.86 17.33
C ARG A 285 -35.85 -1.50 18.36
N ALA A 286 -34.73 -2.19 18.39
CA ALA A 286 -33.64 -1.83 19.29
C ALA A 286 -33.21 -0.35 19.04
N LYS A 287 -33.37 0.48 20.07
CA LYS A 287 -32.92 1.88 20.20
C LYS A 287 -31.40 1.99 20.35
N ALA A 288 -30.70 0.87 20.55
CA ALA A 288 -29.25 0.83 20.72
C ALA A 288 -28.52 1.23 19.43
N THR A 289 -27.90 2.41 19.45
CA THR A 289 -26.73 2.69 18.63
C THR A 289 -25.66 1.68 19.03
N SER A 290 -25.28 0.77 18.12
CA SER A 290 -24.14 -0.12 18.35
C SER A 290 -22.89 0.71 18.67
N GLU A 291 -22.00 0.20 19.54
CA GLU A 291 -20.69 0.80 19.84
C GLU A 291 -19.93 1.14 18.54
N TRP A 292 -20.12 0.33 17.51
CA TRP A 292 -19.61 0.56 16.16
C TRP A 292 -19.98 1.92 15.56
N ASN A 293 -21.18 2.46 15.81
CA ASN A 293 -21.52 3.80 15.32
C ASN A 293 -20.62 4.87 15.96
N TYR A 294 -20.36 4.77 17.27
CA TYR A 294 -19.49 5.70 17.97
C TYR A 294 -18.03 5.54 17.54
N VAL A 295 -17.59 4.29 17.34
CA VAL A 295 -16.25 3.97 16.80
C VAL A 295 -16.08 4.58 15.41
N LEU A 296 -16.99 4.33 14.48
CA LEU A 296 -16.90 4.85 13.11
C LEU A 296 -16.98 6.38 13.06
N ASN A 297 -17.80 6.99 13.92
CA ASN A 297 -17.84 8.46 14.06
C ASN A 297 -16.54 9.04 14.63
N THR A 298 -15.84 8.31 15.51
CA THR A 298 -14.55 8.74 16.09
C THR A 298 -13.40 8.57 15.10
N ILE A 299 -13.36 7.44 14.40
CA ILE A 299 -12.33 7.16 13.40
C ILE A 299 -12.49 8.10 12.20
N THR A 300 -13.74 8.36 11.79
CA THR A 300 -14.15 9.12 10.60
C THR A 300 -13.72 8.47 9.27
N PRO A 301 -14.43 8.74 8.15
CA PRO A 301 -14.07 8.19 6.84
C PRO A 301 -12.63 8.50 6.41
N GLN A 302 -12.04 9.60 6.87
CA GLN A 302 -10.65 9.99 6.58
C GLN A 302 -9.64 8.95 7.07
N ARG A 303 -10.00 8.14 8.08
CA ARG A 303 -9.13 7.08 8.58
C ARG A 303 -9.56 5.70 8.16
N TYR A 304 -10.81 5.40 7.84
CA TYR A 304 -11.20 4.03 7.46
C TYR A 304 -11.57 3.84 5.98
N SER A 305 -11.66 4.92 5.20
CA SER A 305 -11.79 4.84 3.74
C SER A 305 -10.43 5.03 3.11
N TRP A 306 -9.96 4.02 2.36
CA TRP A 306 -8.68 4.06 1.65
C TRP A 306 -8.47 5.37 0.88
N ARG A 307 -9.46 5.78 0.07
CA ARG A 307 -9.33 6.97 -0.79
C ARG A 307 -9.18 8.25 0.01
N GLN A 308 -9.85 8.36 1.14
CA GLN A 308 -9.74 9.54 1.98
C GLN A 308 -8.43 9.52 2.79
N ARG A 309 -7.98 8.34 3.22
CA ARG A 309 -6.73 8.14 3.94
C ARG A 309 -5.50 8.41 3.06
N HIS A 310 -5.49 7.90 1.83
CA HIS A 310 -4.34 7.97 0.93
C HIS A 310 -4.47 9.04 -0.17
N GLY A 311 -5.67 9.57 -0.40
CA GLY A 311 -5.97 10.52 -1.48
C GLY A 311 -6.00 9.89 -2.88
N VAL A 312 -5.59 8.63 -3.03
CA VAL A 312 -5.47 7.91 -4.32
C VAL A 312 -5.83 6.44 -4.14
N SER A 313 -6.14 5.77 -5.24
CA SER A 313 -6.36 4.32 -5.29
C SER A 313 -5.40 3.71 -6.32
N PRO A 314 -4.58 2.72 -5.97
CA PRO A 314 -3.77 1.99 -6.94
C PRO A 314 -4.57 1.09 -7.87
N ARG A 315 -5.89 0.95 -7.69
CA ARG A 315 -6.75 0.16 -8.58
C ARG A 315 -7.52 1.01 -9.58
N THR A 316 -7.68 2.30 -9.30
CA THR A 316 -8.43 3.23 -10.16
C THR A 316 -7.56 4.40 -10.60
N MET A 317 -8.10 5.20 -11.51
CA MET A 317 -7.45 6.38 -12.04
C MET A 317 -7.34 7.48 -10.98
N SER A 318 -6.34 8.36 -11.12
CA SER A 318 -6.13 9.52 -10.24
C SER A 318 -6.19 10.82 -11.03
N ASP A 319 -7.16 11.68 -10.70
CA ASP A 319 -7.34 12.99 -11.34
C ASP A 319 -6.14 13.93 -11.13
N ASP A 320 -5.42 13.73 -10.02
CA ASP A 320 -4.26 14.53 -9.65
C ASP A 320 -2.96 14.04 -10.28
N PHE A 321 -2.98 13.00 -11.14
CA PHE A 321 -1.76 12.46 -11.76
C PHE A 321 -0.99 13.57 -12.49
N LEU A 322 -1.67 14.35 -13.33
CA LEU A 322 -1.03 15.37 -14.17
C LEU A 322 -0.58 16.61 -13.38
N LYS A 323 -1.14 16.86 -12.19
CA LYS A 323 -0.76 17.99 -11.33
C LYS A 323 0.66 17.82 -10.76
N PHE A 324 1.12 16.59 -10.56
CA PHE A 324 2.44 16.29 -9.98
C PHE A 324 3.47 15.85 -11.04
N HIS A 325 3.83 16.76 -11.95
CA HIS A 325 4.80 16.50 -13.02
C HIS A 325 6.25 16.75 -12.57
N ILE A 326 7.22 16.16 -13.28
CA ILE A 326 8.65 16.41 -13.06
C ILE A 326 9.04 17.71 -13.80
N PRO A 327 9.58 18.74 -13.11
CA PRO A 327 10.04 19.96 -13.76
C PRO A 327 11.07 19.65 -14.86
N GLY A 328 11.00 20.33 -16.00
CA GLY A 328 11.94 20.15 -17.11
C GLY A 328 11.79 18.84 -17.91
N VAL A 329 10.84 17.99 -17.57
CA VAL A 329 10.40 16.83 -18.38
C VAL A 329 9.06 17.15 -19.07
N GLN A 330 8.67 18.42 -19.11
CA GLN A 330 7.39 18.84 -19.66
C GLN A 330 7.38 18.71 -21.19
N GLY A 331 6.66 17.71 -21.67
CA GLY A 331 6.20 17.59 -23.06
C GLY A 331 7.30 17.28 -24.08
N VAL A 332 6.89 16.68 -25.19
CA VAL A 332 7.72 16.65 -26.40
C VAL A 332 8.14 18.10 -26.69
N PRO A 333 9.42 18.42 -26.94
CA PRO A 333 9.87 19.80 -27.20
C PRO A 333 9.33 20.28 -28.55
N VAL A 334 8.04 20.61 -28.59
CA VAL A 334 7.28 20.86 -29.82
C VAL A 334 7.95 21.94 -30.66
N TYR A 335 8.43 23.01 -30.04
CA TYR A 335 9.13 24.08 -30.75
C TYR A 335 10.47 23.65 -31.34
N SER A 336 11.27 22.85 -30.63
CA SER A 336 12.53 22.31 -31.17
C SER A 336 12.25 21.36 -32.34
N PHE A 337 11.21 20.50 -32.22
CA PHE A 337 10.79 19.61 -33.29
C PHE A 337 10.24 20.38 -34.50
N LEU A 338 9.36 21.35 -34.28
CA LEU A 338 8.82 22.21 -35.35
C LEU A 338 9.95 22.94 -36.06
N PHE A 339 10.87 23.57 -35.32
CA PHE A 339 12.01 24.26 -35.90
C PHE A 339 12.87 23.33 -36.76
N LEU A 340 13.17 22.12 -36.28
CA LEU A 340 13.99 21.16 -37.00
C LEU A 340 13.26 20.61 -38.24
N ILE A 341 11.96 20.30 -38.15
CA ILE A 341 11.14 19.91 -39.29
C ILE A 341 11.07 21.04 -40.33
N THR A 342 10.91 22.29 -39.90
CA THR A 342 10.91 23.45 -40.80
C THR A 342 12.25 23.59 -41.54
N ILE A 343 13.38 23.50 -40.83
CA ILE A 343 14.71 23.51 -41.46
C ILE A 343 14.81 22.36 -42.47
N PHE A 344 14.40 21.15 -42.07
CA PHE A 344 14.46 19.98 -42.92
C PHE A 344 13.63 20.13 -44.20
N THR A 345 12.39 20.62 -44.09
CA THR A 345 11.52 20.87 -45.25
C THR A 345 12.12 21.90 -46.19
N ILE A 346 12.72 22.98 -45.65
CA ILE A 346 13.41 23.99 -46.45
C ILE A 346 14.63 23.38 -47.17
N VAL A 347 15.44 22.60 -46.45
CA VAL A 347 16.64 21.97 -47.00
C VAL A 347 16.27 20.99 -48.11
N ILE A 348 15.35 20.05 -47.89
CA ILE A 348 14.96 19.05 -48.90
C ILE A 348 14.22 19.66 -50.09
N GLY A 349 13.33 20.63 -49.84
CA GLY A 349 12.49 21.21 -50.87
C GLY A 349 13.22 22.30 -51.65
N PRO A 350 12.98 23.58 -51.32
CA PRO A 350 13.45 24.70 -52.13
C PRO A 350 14.98 24.75 -52.26
N LEU A 351 15.71 24.46 -51.19
CA LEU A 351 17.16 24.65 -51.17
C LEU A 351 17.90 23.58 -52.00
N ASN A 352 17.57 22.30 -51.78
CA ASN A 352 18.14 21.20 -52.55
C ASN A 352 17.72 21.25 -54.03
N TYR A 353 16.44 21.52 -54.31
CA TYR A 353 15.94 21.65 -55.69
C TYR A 353 16.63 22.80 -56.43
N PHE A 354 16.67 24.00 -55.85
CA PHE A 354 17.26 25.17 -56.51
C PHE A 354 18.77 25.00 -56.76
N PHE A 355 19.48 24.36 -55.83
CA PHE A 355 20.90 24.05 -55.96
C PHE A 355 21.18 23.13 -57.17
N PHE A 356 20.44 22.03 -57.32
CA PHE A 356 20.61 21.11 -58.45
C PHE A 356 20.00 21.60 -59.76
N TRP A 357 18.94 22.42 -59.69
CA TRP A 357 18.37 23.10 -60.84
C TRP A 357 19.38 24.05 -61.49
N ARG A 358 20.06 24.89 -60.69
CA ARG A 358 21.14 25.76 -61.19
C ARG A 358 22.30 24.98 -61.81
N ARG A 359 22.56 23.76 -61.35
CA ARG A 359 23.63 22.88 -61.86
C ARG A 359 23.17 21.93 -62.97
N LYS A 360 21.90 21.96 -63.39
CA LYS A 360 21.30 21.05 -64.38
C LYS A 360 21.44 19.56 -64.04
N GLN A 361 21.56 19.21 -62.76
CA GLN A 361 21.79 17.84 -62.26
C GLN A 361 20.62 17.35 -61.42
N LEU A 362 19.38 17.55 -61.91
CA LEU A 362 18.16 17.20 -61.17
C LEU A 362 18.06 15.70 -60.83
N TYR A 363 18.69 14.81 -61.61
CA TYR A 363 18.71 13.38 -61.32
C TYR A 363 19.39 13.03 -59.97
N LEU A 364 20.30 13.88 -59.46
CA LEU A 364 20.96 13.70 -58.16
C LEU A 364 19.99 13.89 -56.98
N LEU A 365 18.80 14.45 -57.20
CA LEU A 365 17.75 14.52 -56.17
C LEU A 365 17.34 13.12 -55.68
N ILE A 366 17.41 12.10 -56.55
CA ILE A 366 17.10 10.71 -56.20
C ILE A 366 18.01 10.18 -55.08
N ILE A 367 19.26 10.64 -55.02
CA ILE A 367 20.25 10.20 -54.02
C ILE A 367 20.28 11.15 -52.83
N THR A 368 20.20 12.46 -53.06
CA THR A 368 20.35 13.45 -51.99
C THR A 368 19.17 13.50 -51.04
N ILE A 369 17.94 13.29 -51.52
CA ILE A 369 16.75 13.26 -50.66
C ILE A 369 16.86 12.14 -49.60
N PRO A 370 17.15 10.86 -49.95
CA PRO A 370 17.40 9.81 -48.97
C PRO A 370 18.53 10.11 -47.98
N ILE A 371 19.66 10.67 -48.45
CA ILE A 371 20.80 10.98 -47.59
C ILE A 371 20.44 12.06 -46.57
N ILE A 372 19.79 13.14 -47.01
CA ILE A 372 19.38 14.23 -46.12
C ILE A 372 18.32 13.73 -45.12
N ALA A 373 17.37 12.92 -45.56
CA ALA A 373 16.38 12.28 -44.69
C ALA A 373 17.04 11.39 -43.63
N PHE A 374 18.03 10.58 -44.01
CA PHE A 374 18.80 9.75 -43.10
C PHE A 374 19.58 10.58 -42.07
N MET A 375 20.33 11.60 -42.53
CA MET A 375 21.11 12.48 -41.65
C MET A 375 20.22 13.25 -40.68
N THR A 376 19.04 13.68 -41.12
CA THR A 376 18.09 14.40 -40.26
C THR A 376 17.49 13.47 -39.23
N SER A 377 17.12 12.23 -39.61
CA SER A 377 16.64 11.21 -38.69
C SER A 377 17.68 10.89 -37.62
N LEU A 378 18.95 10.76 -38.03
CA LEU A 378 20.08 10.55 -37.12
C LEU A 378 20.27 11.75 -36.18
N SER A 379 20.14 12.97 -36.68
CA SER A 379 20.25 14.21 -35.89
C SER A 379 19.13 14.33 -34.86
N LEU A 380 17.89 14.02 -35.24
CA LEU A 380 16.74 13.99 -34.32
C LEU A 380 16.92 12.94 -33.23
N PHE A 381 17.41 11.76 -33.60
CA PHE A 381 17.71 10.70 -32.65
C PHE A 381 18.82 11.12 -31.67
N GLY A 382 19.90 11.72 -32.18
CA GLY A 382 21.00 12.27 -31.37
C GLY A 382 20.54 13.39 -30.43
N TYR A 383 19.75 14.35 -30.91
CA TYR A 383 19.16 15.40 -30.09
C TYR A 383 18.29 14.84 -28.98
N SER A 384 17.45 13.84 -29.29
CA SER A 384 16.59 13.17 -28.33
C SER A 384 17.37 12.52 -27.20
N ILE A 385 18.52 11.91 -27.51
CA ILE A 385 19.44 11.33 -26.51
C ILE A 385 20.05 12.42 -25.62
N VAL A 386 20.57 13.50 -26.22
CA VAL A 386 21.25 14.57 -25.47
C VAL A 386 20.27 15.35 -24.59
N ALA A 387 19.09 15.70 -25.12
CA ALA A 387 18.10 16.52 -24.42
C ALA A 387 17.43 15.78 -23.25
N HIS A 388 17.14 14.48 -23.40
CA HIS A 388 16.45 13.72 -22.36
C HIS A 388 17.43 13.04 -21.39
N GLY A 389 18.65 12.76 -21.83
CA GLY A 389 19.61 11.94 -21.11
C GLY A 389 19.20 10.47 -21.04
N TRP A 390 20.11 9.62 -20.55
CA TRP A 390 19.87 8.20 -20.34
C TRP A 390 19.38 7.89 -18.92
N GLY A 391 19.57 8.82 -17.99
CA GLY A 391 19.27 8.67 -16.58
C GLY A 391 17.77 8.67 -16.25
N VAL A 392 17.49 8.44 -14.97
CA VAL A 392 16.15 8.56 -14.41
C VAL A 392 16.02 9.94 -13.79
N LYS A 393 15.03 10.71 -14.23
CA LYS A 393 14.62 11.96 -13.58
C LYS A 393 13.49 11.65 -12.61
N SER A 394 13.48 12.31 -11.47
CA SER A 394 12.46 12.11 -10.45
C SER A 394 11.97 13.42 -9.84
N ARG A 395 10.75 13.38 -9.29
CA ARG A 395 10.22 14.39 -8.36
C ARG A 395 9.63 13.65 -7.17
N VAL A 396 10.02 14.05 -5.97
CA VAL A 396 9.55 13.45 -4.71
C VAL A 396 8.89 14.53 -3.87
N ARG A 397 7.74 14.21 -3.27
CA ARG A 397 7.16 14.95 -2.14
C ARG A 397 6.90 13.94 -1.04
N SER A 398 7.53 14.13 0.12
CA SER A 398 7.43 13.18 1.23
C SER A 398 7.14 13.89 2.54
N VAL A 399 6.50 13.16 3.46
CA VAL A 399 6.36 13.52 4.86
C VAL A 399 6.92 12.36 5.66
N THR A 400 7.79 12.66 6.62
CA THR A 400 8.44 11.66 7.47
C THR A 400 8.19 12.00 8.92
N PHE A 401 7.67 11.03 9.66
CA PHE A 401 7.58 11.08 11.12
C PHE A 401 8.79 10.34 11.68
N LEU A 402 9.58 11.03 12.50
CA LEU A 402 10.80 10.51 13.09
C LEU A 402 10.59 10.23 14.57
N ASP A 403 10.88 9.01 15.00
CA ASP A 403 10.94 8.61 16.39
C ASP A 403 12.39 8.28 16.77
N GLN A 404 13.07 9.30 17.29
CA GLN A 404 14.48 9.21 17.67
C GLN A 404 14.71 8.29 18.87
N GLN A 405 13.70 8.03 19.71
CA GLN A 405 13.84 7.17 20.88
C GLN A 405 13.91 5.70 20.46
N ASN A 406 13.10 5.32 19.47
CA ASN A 406 13.05 3.96 18.95
C ASN A 406 13.95 3.70 17.74
N ASN A 407 14.61 4.74 17.23
CA ASN A 407 15.37 4.68 15.98
C ASN A 407 14.48 4.21 14.83
N THR A 408 13.27 4.76 14.71
CA THR A 408 12.33 4.44 13.63
C THR A 408 11.88 5.70 12.92
N ALA A 409 11.56 5.54 11.64
CA ALA A 409 10.94 6.59 10.85
C ALA A 409 9.85 5.99 9.96
N VAL A 410 8.73 6.69 9.87
CA VAL A 410 7.66 6.36 8.92
C VAL A 410 7.57 7.47 7.88
N SER A 411 7.83 7.12 6.63
CA SER A 411 7.79 8.04 5.50
C SER A 411 6.65 7.67 4.56
N THR A 412 5.84 8.67 4.21
CA THR A 412 4.88 8.57 3.10
C THR A 412 5.31 9.53 2.00
N ALA A 413 5.47 9.03 0.78
CA ALA A 413 6.03 9.80 -0.34
C ALA A 413 5.25 9.58 -1.63
N ARG A 414 4.97 10.68 -2.35
CA ARG A 414 4.58 10.62 -3.76
C ARG A 414 5.82 10.83 -4.62
N VAL A 415 6.09 9.85 -5.48
CA VAL A 415 7.26 9.82 -6.35
C VAL A 415 6.80 9.79 -7.80
N ALA A 416 7.28 10.74 -8.60
CA ALA A 416 7.17 10.72 -10.05
C ALA A 416 8.53 10.35 -10.65
N LEU A 417 8.52 9.42 -11.60
CA LEU A 417 9.71 8.93 -12.30
C LEU A 417 9.54 9.09 -13.82
N PHE A 418 10.65 9.42 -14.47
CA PHE A 418 10.79 9.36 -15.92
C PHE A 418 12.16 8.77 -16.23
N ALA A 419 12.17 7.60 -16.86
CA ALA A 419 13.40 6.91 -17.22
C ALA A 419 13.69 7.13 -18.71
N GLY A 420 14.84 7.75 -19.05
CA GLY A 420 15.32 7.75 -20.43
C GLY A 420 15.57 6.31 -20.90
N MET A 421 16.29 5.54 -20.09
CA MET A 421 16.42 4.09 -20.19
C MET A 421 16.05 3.45 -18.85
N VAL A 422 15.30 2.34 -18.90
CA VAL A 422 14.91 1.62 -17.68
C VAL A 422 16.11 0.82 -17.17
N PRO A 423 16.46 0.92 -15.87
CA PRO A 423 17.50 0.08 -15.29
C PRO A 423 17.18 -1.40 -15.45
N SER A 424 18.17 -2.23 -15.77
CA SER A 424 17.98 -3.68 -16.00
C SER A 424 17.40 -4.41 -14.78
N GLY A 425 17.76 -3.97 -13.57
CA GLY A 425 17.22 -4.47 -12.30
C GLY A 425 15.82 -3.96 -11.96
N GLY A 426 15.25 -3.03 -12.74
CA GLY A 426 14.00 -2.35 -12.40
C GLY A 426 14.10 -1.46 -11.16
N LEU A 427 12.97 -1.30 -10.46
CA LEU A 427 12.88 -0.54 -9.22
C LEU A 427 13.12 -1.47 -8.02
N GLN A 428 13.98 -1.05 -7.11
CA GLN A 428 14.37 -1.81 -5.93
C GLN A 428 13.85 -1.09 -4.69
N PHE A 429 13.11 -1.81 -3.86
CA PHE A 429 12.53 -1.28 -2.64
C PHE A 429 12.90 -2.18 -1.46
N SER A 430 12.92 -1.57 -0.28
CA SER A 430 12.97 -2.30 0.98
C SER A 430 11.73 -3.20 1.10
N PRO A 431 11.85 -4.43 1.64
CA PRO A 431 10.69 -5.27 1.97
C PRO A 431 9.69 -4.63 2.95
N ARG A 432 10.05 -3.47 3.53
CA ARG A 432 9.22 -2.67 4.44
C ARG A 432 8.54 -1.47 3.75
N THR A 433 8.62 -1.37 2.43
CA THR A 433 7.97 -0.32 1.64
C THR A 433 6.72 -0.89 0.96
N ALA A 434 5.56 -0.30 1.25
CA ALA A 434 4.38 -0.50 0.43
C ALA A 434 4.47 0.40 -0.81
N VAL A 435 4.24 -0.17 -1.99
CA VAL A 435 4.37 0.49 -3.29
C VAL A 435 3.03 0.48 -4.00
N TYR A 436 2.42 1.66 -4.13
CA TYR A 436 1.13 1.83 -4.79
C TYR A 436 1.33 2.60 -6.11
N PRO A 437 1.17 1.97 -7.28
CA PRO A 437 1.22 2.69 -8.55
C PRO A 437 0.06 3.67 -8.64
N LEU A 438 0.28 4.82 -9.28
CA LEU A 438 -0.79 5.75 -9.65
C LEU A 438 -1.00 5.67 -11.15
N TRP A 439 -2.27 5.60 -11.56
CA TRP A 439 -2.66 5.49 -12.96
C TRP A 439 -3.21 6.82 -13.47
N LYS A 440 -2.86 7.16 -14.72
CA LYS A 440 -3.54 8.23 -15.46
C LYS A 440 -4.95 7.77 -15.85
N THR A 441 -5.83 8.73 -16.13
CA THR A 441 -7.22 8.48 -16.56
C THR A 441 -7.34 7.65 -17.85
N THR A 442 -6.28 7.50 -18.63
CA THR A 442 -6.27 6.70 -19.86
C THR A 442 -5.54 5.37 -19.72
N ASP A 443 -4.92 5.11 -18.57
CA ASP A 443 -4.01 3.98 -18.41
C ASP A 443 -4.74 2.79 -17.77
N GLU A 444 -4.53 1.62 -18.36
CA GLU A 444 -4.88 0.34 -17.75
C GLU A 444 -3.59 -0.43 -17.40
N PHE A 445 -3.67 -1.29 -16.38
CA PHE A 445 -2.57 -2.18 -16.05
C PHE A 445 -2.32 -3.18 -17.19
N SER A 446 -1.16 -3.08 -17.84
CA SER A 446 -0.79 -4.03 -18.91
C SER A 446 -0.01 -5.23 -18.39
N SER A 447 0.99 -4.98 -17.55
CA SER A 447 1.96 -5.97 -17.05
C SER A 447 2.81 -5.38 -15.93
N GLY A 448 3.31 -6.25 -15.06
CA GLY A 448 4.12 -5.89 -13.91
C GLY A 448 4.66 -7.15 -13.25
N THR A 449 5.96 -7.25 -13.04
CA THR A 449 6.58 -8.38 -12.30
C THR A 449 7.17 -7.89 -10.99
N VAL A 450 6.78 -8.52 -9.88
CA VAL A 450 7.36 -8.30 -8.55
C VAL A 450 8.12 -9.56 -8.15
N ASN A 451 9.39 -9.41 -7.83
CA ASN A 451 10.22 -10.47 -7.30
C ASN A 451 10.43 -10.26 -5.80
N TRP A 452 10.21 -11.30 -5.01
CA TRP A 452 10.36 -11.34 -3.55
C TRP A 452 11.45 -12.32 -3.09
N SER A 453 12.30 -12.81 -3.99
CA SER A 453 13.34 -13.82 -3.64
C SER A 453 14.37 -13.29 -2.64
N GLU A 454 14.92 -12.11 -2.89
CA GLU A 454 15.96 -11.49 -2.03
C GLU A 454 15.41 -10.21 -1.39
N ASN A 455 15.00 -9.26 -2.23
CA ASN A 455 14.40 -7.98 -1.86
C ASN A 455 13.04 -7.80 -2.55
N GLN A 456 12.39 -6.66 -2.34
CA GLN A 456 11.20 -6.29 -3.11
C GLN A 456 11.62 -5.61 -4.42
N SER A 457 11.70 -6.37 -5.51
CA SER A 457 12.12 -5.86 -6.82
C SER A 457 10.94 -5.76 -7.79
N PHE A 458 10.59 -4.53 -8.19
CA PHE A 458 9.61 -4.22 -9.21
C PHE A 458 10.32 -4.14 -10.57
N THR A 459 10.35 -5.26 -11.29
CA THR A 459 11.17 -5.42 -12.49
C THR A 459 10.45 -4.96 -13.76
N THR A 460 9.94 -5.89 -14.56
CA THR A 460 9.32 -5.59 -15.86
C THR A 460 7.95 -4.94 -15.68
N GLY A 461 7.63 -3.94 -16.51
CA GLY A 461 6.28 -3.37 -16.66
C GLY A 461 5.94 -2.19 -15.75
N TRP A 462 6.61 -2.06 -14.60
CA TRP A 462 6.35 -1.00 -13.61
C TRP A 462 6.95 0.35 -13.97
N LEU A 463 8.13 0.36 -14.58
CA LEU A 463 8.79 1.56 -15.11
C LEU A 463 9.02 1.36 -16.60
N ARG A 464 8.58 2.30 -17.43
CA ARG A 464 8.75 2.24 -18.89
C ARG A 464 9.64 3.37 -19.36
N SER A 465 10.43 3.10 -20.40
CA SER A 465 11.27 4.11 -21.01
C SER A 465 10.39 5.22 -21.59
N ARG A 466 10.80 6.46 -21.35
CA ARG A 466 10.16 7.69 -21.87
C ARG A 466 8.68 7.82 -21.52
N THR A 467 8.24 7.20 -20.43
CA THR A 467 6.88 7.30 -19.90
C THR A 467 6.93 7.83 -18.48
N HIS A 468 6.03 8.76 -18.15
CA HIS A 468 5.85 9.21 -16.77
C HIS A 468 5.16 8.13 -15.95
N THR A 469 5.82 7.69 -14.88
CA THR A 469 5.28 6.75 -13.91
C THR A 469 5.19 7.44 -12.55
N GLN A 470 4.16 7.16 -11.76
CA GLN A 470 4.06 7.66 -10.39
C GLN A 470 3.75 6.55 -9.40
N PHE A 471 4.25 6.71 -8.18
CA PHE A 471 3.99 5.83 -7.05
C PHE A 471 3.66 6.64 -5.80
N LEU A 472 2.75 6.13 -4.98
CA LEU A 472 2.64 6.46 -3.58
C LEU A 472 3.37 5.36 -2.80
N LEU A 473 4.33 5.77 -2.00
CA LEU A 473 5.16 4.90 -1.18
C LEU A 473 4.84 5.16 0.28
N THR A 474 4.74 4.10 1.08
CA THR A 474 4.74 4.20 2.54
C THR A 474 5.79 3.23 3.06
N GLU A 475 6.71 3.72 3.87
CA GLU A 475 7.81 2.93 4.41
C GLU A 475 7.88 3.10 5.91
N HIS A 476 8.09 1.99 6.62
CA HIS A 476 8.55 1.98 7.99
C HIS A 476 10.00 1.47 8.03
N ARG A 477 10.94 2.34 8.39
CA ARG A 477 12.38 2.01 8.41
C ARG A 477 13.01 2.25 9.78
N THR A 478 14.17 1.62 10.00
CA THR A 478 15.06 1.99 11.09
C THR A 478 15.80 3.27 10.69
N GLU A 479 15.84 4.24 11.59
CA GLU A 479 16.49 5.53 11.40
C GLU A 479 17.40 5.82 12.59
N ARG A 480 18.71 5.93 12.35
CA ARG A 480 19.71 6.16 13.40
C ARG A 480 20.17 7.61 13.44
N GLY A 481 19.92 8.36 12.37
CA GLY A 481 20.15 9.79 12.36
C GLY A 481 19.26 10.49 13.38
N ARG A 482 19.77 11.54 14.00
CA ARG A 482 19.04 12.30 15.02
C ARG A 482 19.39 13.77 14.98
N LEU A 483 18.49 14.58 15.49
CA LEU A 483 18.71 15.98 15.79
C LEU A 483 19.12 16.09 17.26
N ASN A 484 20.32 16.62 17.52
CA ASN A 484 20.72 16.96 18.88
C ASN A 484 20.39 18.43 19.12
N ILE A 485 19.47 18.70 20.04
CA ILE A 485 19.08 20.06 20.43
C ILE A 485 19.80 20.40 21.74
N LYS A 486 20.54 21.51 21.74
CA LYS A 486 21.26 22.04 22.90
C LYS A 486 20.70 23.40 23.26
N ASN A 487 20.33 23.58 24.53
CA ASN A 487 19.99 24.89 25.08
C ASN A 487 21.27 25.65 25.38
N ASN A 488 21.44 26.80 24.76
CA ASN A 488 22.53 27.71 25.07
C ASN A 488 22.14 28.65 26.23
N ALA A 489 23.15 29.15 26.95
CA ALA A 489 22.93 30.06 28.09
C ALA A 489 22.29 31.40 27.70
N ASP A 490 22.28 31.75 26.40
CA ASP A 490 21.67 32.97 25.85
C ASP A 490 20.18 32.79 25.49
N GLY A 491 19.57 31.65 25.82
CA GLY A 491 18.18 31.34 25.50
C GLY A 491 17.95 30.92 24.05
N LYS A 492 19.01 30.70 23.27
CA LYS A 492 18.93 30.14 21.91
C LYS A 492 19.08 28.62 21.93
N LEU A 493 18.56 27.99 20.89
CA LEU A 493 18.80 26.57 20.61
C LEU A 493 19.90 26.41 19.57
N SER A 494 20.87 25.54 19.86
CA SER A 494 21.81 25.02 18.87
C SER A 494 21.35 23.63 18.46
N ILE A 495 21.28 23.37 17.15
CA ILE A 495 20.82 22.09 16.62
C ILE A 495 21.93 21.48 15.78
N GLU A 496 22.31 20.24 16.09
CA GLU A 496 23.20 19.44 15.27
C GLU A 496 22.38 18.46 14.45
N ASN A 497 22.49 18.56 13.13
CA ASN A 497 21.84 17.64 12.20
C ASN A 497 22.68 16.37 12.00
N GLY A 498 22.20 15.24 12.53
CA GLY A 498 22.76 13.91 12.27
C GLY A 498 21.95 13.08 11.28
N LEU A 499 20.99 13.67 10.57
CA LEU A 499 20.22 13.00 9.51
C LEU A 499 21.02 12.97 8.21
N GLU A 500 20.67 12.06 7.31
CA GLU A 500 21.34 11.93 5.99
C GLU A 500 20.98 13.06 5.01
N TRP A 501 20.05 13.95 5.39
CA TRP A 501 19.54 15.03 4.55
C TRP A 501 19.77 16.39 5.21
N ASP A 502 20.04 17.38 4.37
CA ASP A 502 20.16 18.77 4.77
C ASP A 502 18.80 19.33 5.25
N ILE A 503 18.85 20.25 6.20
CA ILE A 503 17.65 20.88 6.80
C ILE A 503 17.67 22.36 6.44
N GLU A 504 16.79 22.75 5.52
CA GLU A 504 16.65 24.16 5.11
C GLU A 504 16.02 25.03 6.20
N ALA A 505 15.07 24.47 6.95
CA ALA A 505 14.35 25.16 8.01
C ALA A 505 13.89 24.19 9.10
N ILE A 506 13.86 24.67 10.34
CA ILE A 506 13.42 23.91 11.49
C ILE A 506 12.56 24.75 12.41
N VAL A 507 11.54 24.10 12.98
CA VAL A 507 10.70 24.66 14.05
C VAL A 507 10.74 23.68 15.20
N VAL A 508 11.07 24.17 16.39
CA VAL A 508 11.10 23.38 17.63
C VAL A 508 10.05 23.95 18.57
N ILE A 509 9.24 23.07 19.15
CA ILE A 509 8.28 23.41 20.19
C ILE A 509 8.74 22.68 21.46
N ASP A 510 9.06 23.44 22.51
CA ASP A 510 9.46 22.85 23.79
C ASP A 510 8.26 22.36 24.62
N GLU A 511 8.53 21.76 25.77
CA GLU A 511 7.49 21.24 26.67
C GLU A 511 6.58 22.33 27.26
N GLN A 512 7.05 23.58 27.28
CA GLN A 512 6.29 24.75 27.73
C GLN A 512 5.47 25.37 26.58
N GLY A 513 5.59 24.85 25.36
CA GLY A 513 4.92 25.35 24.16
C GLY A 513 5.61 26.54 23.51
N ASN A 514 6.83 26.90 23.93
CA ASN A 514 7.59 27.96 23.27
C ASN A 514 8.06 27.47 21.91
N VAL A 515 7.95 28.35 20.92
CA VAL A 515 8.29 28.04 19.53
C VAL A 515 9.60 28.72 19.17
N PHE A 516 10.58 27.91 18.78
CA PHE A 516 11.86 28.35 18.24
C PHE A 516 11.87 28.04 16.73
N SER A 517 12.51 28.90 15.95
CA SER A 517 12.72 28.64 14.52
C SER A 517 14.15 28.93 14.12
N GLY A 518 14.64 28.17 13.16
CA GLY A 518 15.97 28.30 12.58
C GLY A 518 15.96 27.99 11.10
N LYS A 519 16.94 28.52 10.39
CA LYS A 519 17.22 28.23 8.98
C LYS A 519 18.72 28.17 8.80
N ASP A 520 19.15 27.34 7.86
CA ASP A 520 20.55 27.29 7.42
C ASP A 520 20.86 28.46 6.46
#